data_AF-A0A2I0PFA4-F1
#
_entry.id   AF-A0A2I0PFA4-F1
#
_cell.length_a   1.000
_cell.length_b   1.000
_cell.length_c   1.000
_cell.angle_alpha   90.00
_cell.angle_beta   90.00
_cell.angle_gamma   90.00
#
_symmetry.space_group_name_H-M   'P 1'
#
loop_
_entity.id
_entity.type
_entity.pdbx_description
1 polymer ?
#
loop_
_entity_poly.entity_id
_entity_poly.type
_entity_poly.pdbx_seq_one_letter_code
_entity_poly.pdbx_strand_id
1 'polypeptide(L)'
;MTYNERGLSECVAQILIAFLVILVALLIIGAMTGIIPGLLQKSAFIAVTASSFDTGPGTHVIHLYHKQGDLVNLNGTSQTDGVSEIAIMLTPPSGQPVQVRPGTTIKSTAWGPGQYLAIYEPSTSPGIYEYSDLPTAGTDIPAGDYTVQIIDSKVNVLLHTLKVTIP
;
A
#
# COMPACT_ATOMS: atom_id res chain seq x y z
N MET A 1 -57.33 35.25 -0.04
CA MET A 1 -55.87 35.14 -0.24
C MET A 1 -55.51 33.67 -0.36
N THR A 2 -55.67 33.03 -1.52
CA THR A 2 -55.44 31.57 -1.63
C THR A 2 -54.93 31.11 -2.99
N TYR A 3 -54.88 31.98 -4.02
CA TYR A 3 -54.40 31.60 -5.35
C TYR A 3 -52.87 31.76 -5.50
N ASN A 4 -52.29 32.83 -4.92
CA ASN A 4 -50.84 33.09 -4.98
C ASN A 4 -50.02 32.05 -4.21
N GLU A 5 -50.50 31.58 -3.05
CA GLU A 5 -49.76 30.62 -2.22
C GLU A 5 -49.68 29.23 -2.86
N ARG A 6 -50.74 28.81 -3.57
CA ARG A 6 -50.75 27.55 -4.31
C ARG A 6 -49.82 27.59 -5.52
N GLY A 7 -49.86 28.68 -6.31
CA GLY A 7 -48.97 28.86 -7.45
C GLY A 7 -47.49 28.96 -7.06
N LEU A 8 -47.17 29.62 -5.93
CA LEU A 8 -45.81 29.67 -5.39
C LEU A 8 -45.35 28.29 -4.90
N SER A 9 -46.20 27.54 -4.17
CA SER A 9 -45.83 26.21 -3.67
C SER A 9 -45.59 25.20 -4.81
N GLU A 10 -46.39 25.25 -5.87
CA GLU A 10 -46.27 24.35 -7.02
C GLU A 10 -45.03 24.67 -7.85
N CYS A 11 -44.74 25.97 -8.06
CA CYS A 11 -43.56 26.43 -8.78
C CYS A 11 -42.27 26.10 -8.02
N VAL A 12 -42.25 26.28 -6.69
CA VAL A 12 -41.09 25.90 -5.85
C VAL A 12 -40.87 24.39 -5.88
N ALA A 13 -41.94 23.58 -5.82
CA ALA A 13 -41.82 22.14 -5.93
C ALA A 13 -41.26 21.70 -7.28
N GLN A 14 -41.69 22.30 -8.39
CA GLN A 14 -41.14 22.02 -9.73
C GLN A 14 -39.66 22.39 -9.84
N ILE A 15 -39.25 23.54 -9.31
CA ILE A 15 -37.84 23.95 -9.32
C ILE A 15 -36.98 22.97 -8.51
N LEU A 16 -37.45 22.53 -7.34
CA LEU A 16 -36.76 21.53 -6.52
C LEU A 16 -36.64 20.17 -7.21
N ILE A 17 -37.70 19.72 -7.88
CA ILE A 17 -37.68 18.46 -8.65
C ILE A 17 -36.70 18.58 -9.83
N ALA A 18 -36.73 19.68 -10.58
CA ALA A 18 -35.79 19.91 -11.68
C ALA A 18 -34.34 19.91 -11.19
N PHE A 19 -34.07 20.56 -10.05
CA PHE A 19 -32.74 20.58 -9.45
C PHE A 19 -32.29 19.18 -9.01
N LEU A 20 -33.19 18.40 -8.40
CA LEU A 20 -32.91 17.03 -8.00
C LEU A 20 -32.57 16.14 -9.21
N VAL A 21 -33.34 16.25 -10.30
CA VAL A 21 -33.09 15.49 -11.54
C VAL A 21 -31.74 15.85 -12.14
N ILE A 22 -31.38 17.14 -12.17
CA ILE A 22 -30.07 17.59 -12.64
C ILE A 22 -28.94 17.02 -11.77
N LEU A 23 -29.10 17.05 -10.44
CA LEU A 23 -28.11 16.53 -9.51
C LEU A 23 -27.90 15.02 -9.68
N VAL A 24 -28.99 14.25 -9.82
CA VAL A 24 -28.93 12.81 -10.10
C VAL A 24 -28.26 12.54 -11.45
N ALA A 25 -28.59 13.32 -12.49
CA ALA A 25 -27.95 13.18 -13.81
C ALA A 25 -26.44 13.45 -13.74
N LEU A 26 -26.01 14.47 -13.00
CA LEU A 26 -24.58 14.76 -12.78
C LEU A 26 -23.86 13.64 -12.02
N LEU A 27 -24.50 13.04 -11.00
CA LEU A 27 -23.95 11.88 -10.31
C LEU A 27 -23.80 10.67 -11.24
N ILE A 28 -24.79 10.40 -12.09
CA ILE A 28 -24.73 9.31 -13.07
C ILE A 28 -23.61 9.57 -14.09
N ILE A 29 -23.52 10.79 -14.64
CA ILE A 29 -22.45 11.17 -15.57
C ILE A 29 -21.08 11.03 -14.89
N GLY A 30 -20.93 11.50 -13.64
CA GLY A 30 -19.70 11.35 -12.87
C GLY A 30 -19.33 9.88 -12.59
N ALA A 31 -20.32 9.01 -12.38
CA ALA A 31 -20.10 7.57 -12.23
C ALA A 31 -19.68 6.91 -13.55
N MET A 32 -20.32 7.25 -14.65
CA MET A 32 -20.07 6.66 -15.98
C MET A 32 -18.75 7.12 -16.61
N THR A 33 -18.36 8.39 -16.39
CA THR A 33 -17.11 8.97 -16.91
C THR A 33 -15.87 8.61 -16.09
N GLY A 34 -16.03 7.82 -15.03
CA GLY A 34 -14.91 7.40 -14.19
C GLY A 34 -14.43 8.45 -13.19
N ILE A 35 -15.06 9.62 -13.12
CA ILE A 35 -14.73 10.68 -12.15
C ILE A 35 -14.98 10.19 -10.71
N ILE A 36 -16.09 9.49 -10.47
CA ILE A 36 -16.41 8.92 -9.15
C ILE A 36 -15.53 7.68 -8.84
N PRO A 37 -15.36 6.71 -9.75
CA PRO A 37 -14.38 5.62 -9.58
C PRO A 37 -12.93 6.09 -9.39
N GLY A 38 -12.52 7.21 -9.99
CA GLY A 38 -11.19 7.80 -9.78
C GLY A 38 -11.00 8.41 -8.38
N LEU A 39 -12.10 8.77 -7.71
CA LEU A 39 -12.10 9.19 -6.31
C LEU A 39 -12.12 7.98 -5.35
N LEU A 40 -12.59 6.83 -5.81
CA LEU A 40 -12.54 5.58 -5.07
C LEU A 40 -11.13 4.99 -5.21
N GLN A 41 -10.28 5.26 -4.21
CA GLN A 41 -8.95 4.65 -4.14
C GLN A 41 -9.10 3.12 -4.09
N LYS A 42 -8.76 2.45 -5.20
CA LYS A 42 -8.67 1.00 -5.26
C LYS A 42 -7.42 0.56 -4.50
N SER A 43 -7.57 -0.41 -3.60
CA SER A 43 -6.43 -1.02 -2.93
C SER A 43 -5.58 -1.83 -3.92
N ALA A 44 -4.27 -1.84 -3.71
CA ALA A 44 -3.33 -2.60 -4.53
C ALA A 44 -3.63 -4.11 -4.44
N PHE A 45 -3.66 -4.78 -5.59
CA PHE A 45 -3.63 -6.23 -5.63
C PHE A 45 -2.18 -6.68 -5.79
N ILE A 46 -1.60 -7.31 -4.78
CA ILE A 46 -0.26 -7.91 -4.85
C ILE A 46 -0.33 -9.35 -4.36
N ALA A 47 0.50 -10.22 -4.90
CA ALA A 47 0.74 -11.56 -4.39
C ALA A 47 2.21 -11.66 -3.99
N VAL A 48 2.48 -11.88 -2.71
CA VAL A 48 3.84 -11.85 -2.15
C VAL A 48 4.15 -13.15 -1.43
N THR A 49 5.42 -13.53 -1.39
CA THR A 49 5.92 -14.62 -0.55
C THR A 49 7.16 -14.16 0.19
N ALA A 50 7.32 -14.63 1.43
CA ALA A 50 8.45 -14.33 2.27
C ALA A 50 9.20 -15.63 2.58
N SER A 51 10.53 -15.61 2.53
CA SER A 51 11.39 -16.74 2.89
C SER A 51 12.68 -16.24 3.54
N SER A 52 13.37 -17.07 4.31
CA SER A 52 14.75 -16.79 4.69
C SER A 52 15.70 -17.04 3.51
N PHE A 53 16.78 -16.27 3.41
CA PHE A 53 17.82 -16.45 2.42
C PHE A 53 19.19 -16.15 3.03
N ASP A 54 20.19 -16.96 2.65
CA ASP A 54 21.55 -16.82 3.15
C ASP A 54 22.34 -15.89 2.22
N THR A 55 22.81 -14.77 2.75
CA THR A 55 23.63 -13.81 1.98
C THR A 55 25.13 -14.10 2.09
N GLY A 56 25.50 -14.99 3.02
CA GLY A 56 26.88 -15.37 3.33
C GLY A 56 26.92 -16.36 4.49
N PRO A 57 28.11 -16.81 4.91
CA PRO A 57 28.26 -17.75 6.01
C PRO A 57 27.72 -17.18 7.32
N GLY A 58 26.58 -17.69 7.78
CA GLY A 58 25.93 -17.27 9.02
C GLY A 58 25.26 -15.90 8.97
N THR A 59 24.99 -15.37 7.76
CA THR A 59 24.20 -14.14 7.59
C THR A 59 22.92 -14.45 6.84
N HIS A 60 21.80 -14.13 7.47
CA HIS A 60 20.46 -14.40 6.98
C HIS A 60 19.72 -13.10 6.71
N VAL A 61 18.82 -13.11 5.72
CA VAL A 61 17.91 -11.99 5.46
C VAL A 61 16.51 -12.54 5.18
N ILE A 62 15.49 -11.70 5.37
CA ILE A 62 14.14 -12.02 4.92
C ILE A 62 14.01 -11.59 3.47
N HIS A 63 13.75 -12.54 2.60
CA HIS A 63 13.54 -12.33 1.18
C HIS A 63 12.04 -12.23 0.88
N LEU A 64 11.59 -11.06 0.42
CA LEU A 64 10.23 -10.82 -0.06
C LEU A 64 10.20 -10.84 -1.58
N TYR A 65 9.45 -11.79 -2.14
CA TYR A 65 9.28 -11.96 -3.58
C TYR A 65 7.89 -11.54 -4.04
N HIS A 66 7.83 -10.59 -4.97
CA HIS A 66 6.58 -10.17 -5.63
C HIS A 66 6.26 -11.16 -6.74
N LYS A 67 5.25 -11.99 -6.53
CA LYS A 67 4.87 -13.03 -7.49
C LYS A 67 4.09 -12.46 -8.66
N GLN A 68 3.04 -11.69 -8.35
CA GLN A 68 2.04 -11.22 -9.30
C GLN A 68 1.30 -9.99 -8.76
N GLY A 69 0.62 -9.27 -9.66
CA GLY A 69 -0.25 -8.14 -9.31
C GLY A 69 0.30 -6.79 -9.76
N ASP A 70 -0.12 -5.75 -9.05
CA ASP A 70 0.15 -4.36 -9.36
C ASP A 70 1.60 -3.97 -9.00
N LEU A 71 2.13 -3.00 -9.77
CA LEU A 71 3.36 -2.30 -9.46
C LEU A 71 3.10 -1.32 -8.30
N VAL A 72 3.93 -1.36 -7.26
CA VAL A 72 3.72 -0.60 -6.02
C VAL A 72 4.94 0.20 -5.60
N ASN A 73 4.70 1.37 -5.04
CA ASN A 73 5.74 2.21 -4.44
C ASN A 73 5.98 1.78 -3.00
N LEU A 74 7.25 1.61 -2.62
CA LEU A 74 7.62 1.24 -1.25
C LEU A 74 7.87 2.49 -0.41
N ASN A 75 7.08 2.67 0.66
CA ASN A 75 7.24 3.75 1.65
C ASN A 75 7.58 5.14 1.04
N GLY A 76 6.89 5.53 -0.02
CA GLY A 76 7.08 6.84 -0.67
C GLY A 76 8.44 7.09 -1.33
N THR A 77 9.28 6.06 -1.53
CA THR A 77 10.65 6.23 -2.06
C THR A 77 10.80 6.17 -3.57
N SER A 78 9.80 5.64 -4.28
CA SER A 78 9.82 5.59 -5.74
C SER A 78 9.35 6.93 -6.32
N GLN A 79 10.21 7.56 -7.12
CA GLN A 79 9.91 8.80 -7.86
C GLN A 79 9.23 8.53 -9.21
N THR A 80 8.80 7.29 -9.46
CA THR A 80 8.23 6.85 -10.74
C THR A 80 6.89 6.17 -10.50
N ASP A 81 5.99 6.23 -11.50
CA ASP A 81 4.57 5.86 -11.47
C ASP A 81 4.24 4.45 -10.94
N GLY A 82 4.31 4.23 -9.62
CA GLY A 82 3.55 3.19 -8.92
C GLY A 82 2.16 3.72 -8.55
N VAL A 83 1.12 2.93 -8.81
CA VAL A 83 -0.27 3.36 -8.63
C VAL A 83 -0.63 3.45 -7.14
N SER A 84 -0.10 2.52 -6.34
CA SER A 84 -0.37 2.41 -4.91
C SER A 84 0.91 2.44 -4.10
N GLU A 85 0.82 2.93 -2.87
CA GLU A 85 1.93 2.98 -1.94
C GLU A 85 1.73 1.89 -0.89
N ILE A 86 2.78 1.11 -0.64
CA ILE A 86 2.77 0.05 0.35
C ILE A 86 3.77 0.35 1.46
N ALA A 87 3.34 0.07 2.68
CA ALA A 87 4.18 0.03 3.86
C ALA A 87 4.44 -1.41 4.27
N ILE A 88 5.68 -1.69 4.65
CA ILE A 88 6.08 -3.00 5.18
C ILE A 88 6.33 -2.82 6.67
N MET A 89 5.55 -3.55 7.48
CA MET A 89 5.77 -3.67 8.91
C MET A 89 6.37 -5.04 9.20
N LEU A 90 7.36 -5.07 10.08
CA LEU A 90 8.00 -6.30 10.53
C LEU A 90 7.81 -6.41 12.03
N THR A 91 7.22 -7.52 12.49
CA THR A 91 7.19 -7.90 13.89
C THR A 91 8.35 -8.87 14.14
N PRO A 92 9.42 -8.43 14.82
CA PRO A 92 10.50 -9.29 15.25
C PRO A 92 10.07 -10.22 16.39
N PRO A 93 10.90 -11.22 16.76
CA PRO A 93 10.63 -12.12 17.89
C PRO A 93 10.40 -11.38 19.23
N SER A 94 10.93 -10.16 19.37
CA SER A 94 10.70 -9.31 20.54
C SER A 94 9.27 -8.75 20.64
N GLY A 95 8.45 -8.89 19.59
CA GLY A 95 7.00 -8.76 19.62
C GLY A 95 6.42 -7.40 19.23
N GLN A 96 7.24 -6.35 19.07
CA GLN A 96 6.74 -5.02 18.68
C GLN A 96 6.89 -4.77 17.18
N PRO A 97 5.80 -4.48 16.43
CA PRO A 97 5.89 -4.21 15.00
C PRO A 97 6.67 -2.92 14.73
N VAL A 98 7.62 -2.97 13.80
CA VAL A 98 8.47 -1.86 13.37
C VAL A 98 8.28 -1.66 11.87
N GLN A 99 8.20 -0.40 11.42
CA GLN A 99 8.17 -0.11 9.99
C GLN A 99 9.56 -0.32 9.38
N VAL A 100 9.63 -1.13 8.33
CA VAL A 100 10.87 -1.37 7.59
C VAL A 100 11.15 -0.16 6.71
N ARG A 101 12.37 0.36 6.75
CA ARG A 101 12.78 1.59 6.05
C ARG A 101 13.50 1.28 4.75
N PRO A 102 13.51 2.22 3.80
CA PRO A 102 14.37 2.10 2.63
C PRO A 102 15.85 2.07 3.03
N GLY A 103 16.61 1.08 2.56
CA GLY A 103 18.06 1.08 2.61
C GLY A 103 18.68 2.07 1.60
N THR A 104 19.99 2.31 1.70
CA THR A 104 20.70 3.30 0.88
C THR A 104 20.86 2.92 -0.59
N THR A 105 20.60 1.66 -0.94
CA THR A 105 20.90 1.09 -2.26
C THR A 105 19.69 1.00 -3.19
N ILE A 106 18.49 1.33 -2.71
CA ILE A 106 17.26 1.22 -3.51
C ILE A 106 17.34 2.15 -4.71
N LYS A 107 17.45 1.55 -5.90
CA LYS A 107 17.20 2.27 -7.15
C LYS A 107 15.73 2.67 -7.17
N SER A 108 15.44 3.92 -7.52
CA SER A 108 14.16 4.62 -7.36
C SER A 108 12.96 4.07 -8.17
N THR A 109 12.98 2.79 -8.54
CA THR A 109 11.92 2.12 -9.30
C THR A 109 10.90 1.46 -8.38
N ALA A 110 9.63 1.55 -8.75
CA ALA A 110 8.55 0.84 -8.07
C ALA A 110 8.77 -0.69 -8.09
N TRP A 111 8.30 -1.37 -7.03
CA TRP A 111 8.44 -2.81 -6.84
C TRP A 111 7.28 -3.57 -7.50
N GLY A 112 7.60 -4.60 -8.28
CA GLY A 112 6.63 -5.31 -9.11
C GLY A 112 6.92 -6.79 -9.32
N PRO A 113 6.06 -7.48 -10.09
CA PRO A 113 6.15 -8.91 -10.30
C PRO A 113 7.52 -9.36 -10.82
N GLY A 114 8.07 -10.41 -10.21
CA GLY A 114 9.40 -10.95 -10.53
C GLY A 114 10.55 -10.30 -9.78
N GLN A 115 10.31 -9.19 -9.06
CA GLN A 115 11.32 -8.53 -8.26
C GLN A 115 11.32 -9.00 -6.80
N TYR A 116 12.44 -8.75 -6.13
CA TYR A 116 12.65 -9.15 -4.76
C TYR A 116 13.18 -8.01 -3.90
N LEU A 117 12.92 -8.10 -2.61
CA LEU A 117 13.45 -7.22 -1.58
C LEU A 117 14.08 -8.07 -0.49
N ALA A 118 15.29 -7.75 -0.09
CA ALA A 118 15.92 -8.30 1.11
C ALA A 118 15.68 -7.35 2.27
N ILE A 119 15.06 -7.84 3.35
CA ILE A 119 14.92 -7.13 4.62
C ILE A 119 16.00 -7.63 5.58
N TYR A 120 16.70 -6.68 6.20
CA TYR A 120 17.81 -6.93 7.11
C TYR A 120 17.86 -5.88 8.22
N GLU A 121 18.68 -6.13 9.24
CA GLU A 121 19.01 -5.18 10.31
C GLU A 121 20.44 -4.65 10.07
N PRO A 122 20.64 -3.35 9.79
CA PRO A 122 21.98 -2.81 9.59
C PRO A 122 22.80 -2.88 10.88
N SER A 123 24.05 -3.32 10.79
CA SER A 123 24.97 -3.39 11.94
C SER A 123 25.21 -2.02 12.61
N THR A 124 25.02 -0.93 11.88
CA THR A 124 25.16 0.45 12.37
C THR A 124 23.96 0.93 13.18
N SER A 125 22.82 0.24 13.12
CA SER A 125 21.58 0.68 13.77
C SER A 125 20.72 -0.51 14.22
N PRO A 126 21.13 -1.22 15.30
CA PRO A 126 20.33 -2.29 15.87
C PRO A 126 18.93 -1.79 16.26
N GLY A 127 17.92 -2.62 16.00
CA GLY A 127 16.50 -2.34 16.15
C GLY A 127 15.86 -1.61 14.97
N ILE A 128 16.64 -1.20 13.95
CA ILE A 128 16.12 -0.62 12.71
C ILE A 128 16.19 -1.67 11.61
N TYR A 129 15.09 -1.87 10.90
CA TYR A 129 15.03 -2.79 9.77
C TYR A 129 14.99 -2.00 8.47
N GLU A 130 15.80 -2.42 7.52
CA GLU A 130 15.89 -1.82 6.19
C GLU A 130 15.57 -2.85 5.11
N TYR A 131 15.14 -2.39 3.93
CA TYR A 131 15.01 -3.22 2.73
C TYR A 131 15.92 -2.73 1.59
N SER A 132 16.39 -3.66 0.75
CA SER A 132 17.21 -3.38 -0.44
C SER A 132 16.89 -4.36 -1.58
N ASP A 133 17.10 -3.95 -2.83
CA ASP A 133 17.07 -4.81 -4.02
C ASP A 133 18.34 -5.68 -4.15
N LEU A 134 19.40 -5.31 -3.43
CA LEU A 134 20.66 -6.04 -3.37
C LEU A 134 21.11 -6.17 -1.91
N PRO A 135 21.15 -7.39 -1.35
CA PRO A 135 21.76 -7.60 -0.04
C PRO A 135 23.28 -7.40 -0.15
N THR A 136 23.81 -6.42 0.58
CA THR A 136 25.25 -6.16 0.67
C THR A 136 25.90 -7.12 1.68
N ALA A 137 27.18 -7.43 1.53
CA ALA A 137 27.92 -8.21 2.53
C ALA A 137 27.87 -7.49 3.91
N GLY A 138 27.56 -8.22 4.97
CA GLY A 138 27.35 -7.66 6.31
C GLY A 138 25.91 -7.23 6.62
N THR A 139 24.95 -7.55 5.73
CA THR A 139 23.52 -7.50 6.03
C THR A 139 23.09 -8.81 6.67
N ASP A 140 22.52 -8.73 7.87
CA ASP A 140 22.06 -9.87 8.64
C ASP A 140 20.74 -9.51 9.35
N ILE A 141 19.99 -10.51 9.78
CA ILE A 141 18.83 -10.34 10.63
C ILE A 141 18.92 -11.38 11.76
N PRO A 142 18.65 -11.00 13.02
CA PRO A 142 18.73 -11.95 14.13
C PRO A 142 17.85 -13.18 13.91
N ALA A 143 18.26 -14.32 14.47
CA ALA A 143 17.49 -15.55 14.41
C ALA A 143 16.14 -15.43 15.14
N GLY A 144 15.14 -16.15 14.66
CA GLY A 144 13.83 -16.26 15.29
C GLY A 144 12.64 -16.14 14.32
N ASP A 145 11.44 -16.10 14.90
CA ASP A 145 10.19 -16.01 14.15
C ASP A 145 9.78 -14.55 13.91
N TYR A 146 9.68 -14.20 12.64
CA TYR A 146 9.27 -12.89 12.16
C TYR A 146 7.88 -12.96 11.51
N THR A 147 7.11 -11.89 11.70
CA THR A 147 5.87 -11.67 10.94
C THR A 147 6.02 -10.42 10.08
N VAL A 148 5.88 -10.57 8.77
CA VAL A 148 5.88 -9.47 7.80
C VAL A 148 4.44 -9.12 7.47
N GLN A 149 4.07 -7.86 7.64
CA GLN A 149 2.78 -7.32 7.23
C GLN A 149 2.98 -6.34 6.09
N ILE A 150 2.18 -6.49 5.04
CA ILE A 150 2.20 -5.60 3.88
C ILE A 150 0.88 -4.84 3.89
N ILE A 151 0.97 -3.51 3.95
CA ILE A 151 -0.16 -2.61 4.14
C ILE A 151 -0.20 -1.66 2.97
N ASP A 152 -1.36 -1.48 2.35
CA ASP A 152 -1.60 -0.37 1.43
C ASP A 152 -1.71 0.92 2.25
N SER A 153 -0.73 1.81 2.16
CA SER A 153 -0.66 3.01 3.00
C SER A 153 -1.62 4.11 2.55
N LYS A 154 -2.11 4.08 1.31
CA LYS A 154 -3.09 5.06 0.82
C LYS A 154 -4.47 4.82 1.42
N VAL A 155 -4.91 3.57 1.42
CA VAL A 155 -6.23 3.17 1.94
C VAL A 155 -6.19 2.54 3.33
N ASN A 156 -5.01 2.38 3.93
CA ASN A 156 -4.77 1.76 5.24
C ASN A 156 -5.36 0.34 5.36
N VAL A 157 -5.19 -0.47 4.31
CA VAL A 157 -5.68 -1.85 4.26
C VAL A 157 -4.52 -2.83 4.40
N LEU A 158 -4.64 -3.77 5.32
CA LEU A 158 -3.71 -4.90 5.42
C LEU A 158 -3.92 -5.83 4.22
N LEU A 159 -2.89 -5.96 3.37
CA LEU A 159 -2.92 -6.81 2.18
C LEU A 159 -2.49 -8.24 2.50
N HIS A 160 -1.39 -8.39 3.23
CA HIS A 160 -0.79 -9.70 3.54
C HIS A 160 -0.20 -9.75 4.94
N THR A 161 -0.23 -10.94 5.53
CA THR A 161 0.54 -11.29 6.73
C THR A 161 1.30 -12.59 6.44
N LEU A 162 2.62 -12.51 6.47
CA LEU A 162 3.53 -13.60 6.12
C LEU A 162 4.38 -13.92 7.34
N LYS A 163 4.62 -15.21 7.60
CA LYS A 163 5.50 -15.66 8.68
C LYS A 163 6.78 -16.22 8.10
N VAL A 164 7.91 -15.87 8.70
CA VAL A 164 9.24 -16.34 8.29
C VAL A 164 10.03 -16.70 9.53
N THR A 165 10.68 -17.86 9.52
CA THR A 165 11.60 -18.28 10.57
C THR A 165 13.03 -18.13 10.04
N ILE A 166 13.85 -17.38 10.78
CA ILE A 166 15.28 -17.25 10.55
C ILE A 166 15.99 -18.29 11.43
N PRO A 167 16.79 -19.20 10.84
CA PRO A 167 17.44 -20.30 11.55
C PRO A 167 18.50 -19.85 12.55
#